data_AF-A0A832K1Y7-F1
#
_entry.id   AF-A0A832K1Y7-F1
#
_cell.length_a   1.000
_cell.length_b   1.000
_cell.length_c   1.000
_cell.angle_alpha   90.00
_cell.angle_beta   90.00
_cell.angle_gamma   90.00
#
_symmetry.space_group_name_H-M   'P 1'
#
loop_
_entity.id
_entity.type
_entity.pdbx_description
1 polymer ?
#
loop_
_entity_poly.entity_id
_entity_poly.type
_entity_poly.pdbx_seq_one_letter_code
_entity_poly.pdbx_strand_id
1 'polypeptide(L)'
;MSSKETRLVLWLEEVRKEDTPLVGGKNANLGEMIVAGIPVPPGFAVTAYAFKYFLEKTGLGEKIYEMLRKLDVNNTKELEETTRRVREMILAQPMPPEIEEEIKRYYYDLAKKLNMEPSKLRVAVRSSATAEDLPEASFAGQQDTYLNVYGADAVVEHVKRCWASLFTARATFYRVAHGIPHERTHMSVTVQKMVNSRAAGVMFTLHPVTGDESVIVIESGWGLGEAVVGGKVTPDEFIVERGSFRV
;
A
#
# COMPACT_ATOMS: atom_id res chain seq x y z
N MET A 1 3.94 -20.57 -19.20
CA MET A 1 3.94 -19.91 -17.89
C MET A 1 3.87 -18.41 -18.15
N SER A 2 2.88 -17.71 -17.59
CA SER A 2 2.81 -16.23 -17.69
C SER A 2 4.09 -15.64 -17.09
N SER A 3 4.69 -14.62 -17.71
CA SER A 3 5.73 -13.85 -17.04
C SER A 3 5.13 -13.22 -15.78
N LYS A 4 5.96 -13.02 -14.75
CA LYS A 4 5.55 -12.43 -13.48
C LYS A 4 4.96 -11.02 -13.66
N GLU A 5 5.36 -10.34 -14.74
CA GLU A 5 4.98 -8.98 -15.10
C GLU A 5 3.50 -8.83 -15.44
N THR A 6 2.85 -9.91 -15.93
CA THR A 6 1.43 -9.90 -16.32
C THR A 6 0.54 -10.63 -15.33
N ARG A 7 1.05 -10.99 -14.14
CA ARG A 7 0.23 -11.60 -13.09
C ARG A 7 -0.54 -10.52 -12.34
N LEU A 8 -1.83 -10.78 -12.09
CA LEU A 8 -2.71 -9.85 -11.36
C LEU A 8 -2.42 -9.84 -9.85
N VAL A 9 -2.02 -10.99 -9.31
CA VAL A 9 -1.73 -11.17 -7.87
C VAL A 9 -0.47 -12.01 -7.69
N LEU A 10 0.35 -11.62 -6.70
CA LEU A 10 1.57 -12.31 -6.27
C LEU A 10 1.56 -12.55 -4.75
N TRP A 11 2.01 -13.70 -4.27
CA TRP A 11 2.28 -13.93 -2.85
C TRP A 11 3.45 -13.06 -2.39
N LEU A 12 3.42 -12.53 -1.16
CA LEU A 12 4.55 -11.73 -0.66
C LEU A 12 5.86 -12.53 -0.60
N GLU A 13 5.80 -13.84 -0.38
CA GLU A 13 6.96 -14.74 -0.33
C GLU A 13 7.66 -14.92 -1.71
N GLU A 14 6.97 -14.62 -2.82
CA GLU A 14 7.52 -14.73 -4.17
C GLU A 14 8.08 -13.41 -4.70
N VAL A 15 7.82 -12.30 -3.99
CA VAL A 15 8.27 -10.95 -4.33
C VAL A 15 9.70 -10.72 -3.86
N ARG A 16 10.48 -10.01 -4.65
CA ARG A 16 11.87 -9.58 -4.39
C ARG A 16 12.02 -8.08 -4.69
N LYS A 17 13.15 -7.52 -4.30
CA LYS A 17 13.51 -6.11 -4.53
C LYS A 17 13.40 -5.72 -6.01
N GLU A 18 13.75 -6.61 -6.94
CA GLU A 18 13.69 -6.35 -8.38
C GLU A 18 12.25 -6.20 -8.89
N ASP A 19 11.26 -6.70 -8.16
CA ASP A 19 9.84 -6.59 -8.50
C ASP A 19 9.22 -5.25 -8.07
N THR A 20 10.00 -4.30 -7.56
CA THR A 20 9.53 -2.96 -7.18
C THR A 20 8.66 -2.30 -8.27
N PRO A 21 8.97 -2.38 -9.58
CA PRO A 21 8.09 -1.86 -10.63
C PRO A 21 6.72 -2.57 -10.74
N LEU A 22 6.61 -3.80 -10.24
CA LEU A 22 5.40 -4.63 -10.29
C LEU A 22 4.54 -4.48 -9.04
N VAL A 23 5.15 -4.26 -7.87
CA VAL A 23 4.45 -4.31 -6.58
C VAL A 23 4.67 -3.10 -5.67
N GLY A 24 5.52 -2.15 -6.07
CA GLY A 24 5.93 -1.00 -5.25
C GLY A 24 6.88 -1.36 -4.11
N GLY A 25 7.56 -0.34 -3.56
CA GLY A 25 8.63 -0.51 -2.59
C GLY A 25 8.20 -1.21 -1.29
N LYS A 26 6.98 -0.98 -0.80
CA LYS A 26 6.49 -1.63 0.44
C LYS A 26 6.39 -3.14 0.29
N ASN A 27 5.76 -3.61 -0.79
CA ASN A 27 5.64 -5.05 -1.05
C ASN A 27 7.01 -5.69 -1.33
N ALA A 28 7.87 -5.00 -2.09
CA ALA A 28 9.23 -5.45 -2.36
C ALA A 28 10.02 -5.65 -1.05
N ASN A 29 10.00 -4.65 -0.16
CA ASN A 29 10.65 -4.73 1.15
C ASN A 29 10.04 -5.82 2.05
N LEU A 30 8.71 -6.01 2.03
CA LEU A 30 8.09 -7.14 2.74
C LEU A 30 8.59 -8.50 2.24
N GLY A 31 8.76 -8.66 0.92
CA GLY A 31 9.34 -9.86 0.33
C GLY A 31 10.78 -10.11 0.80
N GLU A 32 11.62 -9.09 0.79
CA GLU A 32 12.99 -9.16 1.31
C GLU A 32 13.05 -9.55 2.79
N MET A 33 12.16 -8.98 3.61
CA MET A 33 12.07 -9.33 5.04
C MET A 33 11.68 -10.80 5.25
N ILE A 34 10.76 -11.34 4.43
CA ILE A 34 10.39 -12.76 4.48
C ILE A 34 11.59 -13.65 4.13
N VAL A 35 12.33 -13.30 3.09
CA VAL A 35 13.55 -14.03 2.67
C VAL A 35 14.62 -13.99 3.74
N ALA A 36 14.77 -12.87 4.43
CA ALA A 36 15.69 -12.70 5.55
C ALA A 36 15.25 -13.44 6.83
N GLY A 37 14.11 -14.14 6.82
CA GLY A 37 13.61 -14.91 7.97
C GLY A 37 12.97 -14.04 9.07
N ILE A 38 12.69 -12.77 8.79
CA ILE A 38 11.98 -11.89 9.71
C ILE A 38 10.50 -12.32 9.75
N PRO A 39 9.85 -12.41 10.93
CA PRO A 39 8.47 -12.84 11.05
C PRO A 39 7.50 -11.78 10.48
N VAL A 40 7.26 -11.86 9.18
CA VAL A 40 6.30 -11.02 8.47
C VAL A 40 4.96 -11.77 8.35
N PRO A 41 3.82 -11.16 8.68
CA PRO A 41 2.52 -11.80 8.50
C PRO A 41 2.29 -12.16 7.02
N PRO A 42 1.75 -13.36 6.74
CA PRO A 42 1.55 -13.80 5.36
C PRO A 42 0.48 -12.96 4.66
N GLY A 43 0.60 -12.86 3.34
CA GLY A 43 -0.25 -12.04 2.51
C GLY A 43 0.12 -12.12 1.04
N PHE A 44 -0.55 -11.31 0.24
CA PHE A 44 -0.32 -11.19 -1.20
C PHE A 44 -0.40 -9.73 -1.64
N ALA A 45 0.18 -9.43 -2.79
CA ALA A 45 0.14 -8.15 -3.46
C ALA A 45 -0.73 -8.24 -4.71
N VAL A 46 -1.74 -7.39 -4.79
CA VAL A 46 -2.41 -7.07 -6.06
C VAL A 46 -1.47 -6.16 -6.84
N THR A 47 -1.04 -6.58 -8.02
CA THR A 47 0.08 -5.95 -8.73
C THR A 47 -0.32 -4.61 -9.36
N ALA A 48 0.68 -3.80 -9.69
CA ALA A 48 0.53 -2.62 -10.52
C ALA A 48 -0.08 -2.96 -11.90
N TYR A 49 0.23 -4.16 -12.43
CA TYR A 49 -0.38 -4.66 -13.67
C TYR A 49 -1.89 -4.87 -13.52
N ALA A 50 -2.38 -5.36 -12.38
CA ALA A 50 -3.84 -5.47 -12.16
C ALA A 50 -4.54 -4.11 -12.22
N PHE A 51 -3.93 -3.06 -11.66
CA PHE A 51 -4.47 -1.71 -11.78
C PHE A 51 -4.44 -1.20 -13.23
N LYS A 52 -3.33 -1.42 -13.95
CA LYS A 52 -3.23 -1.11 -15.37
C LYS A 52 -4.31 -1.83 -16.19
N TYR A 53 -4.46 -3.14 -15.99
CA TYR A 53 -5.48 -3.97 -16.64
C TYR A 53 -6.89 -3.45 -16.35
N PHE A 54 -7.18 -3.05 -15.09
CA PHE A 54 -8.45 -2.43 -14.72
C PHE A 54 -8.73 -1.16 -15.55
N LEU A 55 -7.76 -0.25 -15.66
CA LEU A 55 -7.93 1.01 -16.40
C LEU A 55 -8.11 0.78 -17.91
N GLU A 56 -7.35 -0.14 -18.49
CA GLU A 56 -7.39 -0.48 -19.93
C GLU A 56 -8.69 -1.22 -20.28
N LYS A 57 -9.02 -2.28 -19.54
CA LYS A 57 -10.19 -3.13 -19.81
C LYS A 57 -11.51 -2.37 -19.71
N THR A 58 -11.58 -1.39 -18.81
CA THR A 58 -12.79 -0.58 -18.59
C THR A 58 -12.85 0.68 -19.45
N GLY A 59 -11.75 1.04 -20.12
CA GLY A 59 -11.62 2.31 -20.83
C GLY A 59 -11.62 3.55 -19.91
N LEU A 60 -11.49 3.37 -18.60
CA LEU A 60 -11.42 4.48 -17.65
C LEU A 60 -10.10 5.26 -17.76
N GLY A 61 -9.00 4.57 -18.09
CA GLY A 61 -7.67 5.18 -18.12
C GLY A 61 -7.64 6.43 -19.00
N GLU A 62 -8.11 6.32 -20.24
CA GLU A 62 -8.14 7.43 -21.20
C GLU A 62 -8.93 8.64 -20.68
N LYS A 63 -10.13 8.39 -20.14
CA LYS A 63 -10.99 9.46 -19.58
C LYS A 63 -10.31 10.16 -18.40
N ILE A 64 -9.70 9.40 -17.49
CA ILE A 64 -9.02 9.94 -16.31
C ILE A 64 -7.81 10.78 -16.74
N TYR A 65 -6.97 10.25 -17.65
CA TYR A 65 -5.78 10.98 -18.09
C TYR A 65 -6.13 12.23 -18.88
N GLU A 66 -7.19 12.23 -19.70
CA GLU A 66 -7.67 13.43 -20.38
C GLU A 66 -8.10 14.52 -19.39
N MET A 67 -8.84 14.14 -18.33
CA MET A 67 -9.25 15.08 -17.28
C MET A 67 -8.03 15.66 -16.55
N LEU A 68 -7.05 14.83 -16.21
CA LEU A 68 -5.86 15.27 -15.48
C LEU A 68 -4.90 16.12 -16.33
N ARG A 69 -4.82 15.89 -17.66
CA ARG A 69 -3.98 16.72 -18.55
C ARG A 69 -4.49 18.15 -18.71
N LYS A 70 -5.80 18.36 -18.59
CA LYS A 70 -6.44 19.68 -18.69
C LYS A 70 -6.44 20.44 -17.36
N LEU A 71 -6.09 19.77 -16.26
CA LEU A 71 -6.21 20.28 -14.91
C LEU A 71 -5.12 21.31 -14.59
N ASP A 72 -5.51 22.51 -14.16
CA ASP A 72 -4.59 23.42 -13.47
C ASP A 72 -4.48 23.06 -11.98
N VAL A 73 -3.35 22.49 -11.58
CA VAL A 73 -3.12 22.08 -10.19
C VAL A 73 -2.96 23.25 -9.21
N ASN A 74 -2.74 24.48 -9.69
CA ASN A 74 -2.68 25.67 -8.84
C ASN A 74 -4.07 26.22 -8.51
N ASN A 75 -5.10 25.80 -9.25
CA ASN A 75 -6.48 26.09 -8.92
C ASN A 75 -7.02 25.03 -7.94
N THR A 76 -6.94 25.33 -6.64
CA THR A 76 -7.32 24.38 -5.57
C THR A 76 -8.73 23.83 -5.73
N LYS A 77 -9.70 24.66 -6.16
CA LYS A 77 -11.10 24.21 -6.33
C LYS A 77 -11.22 23.20 -7.47
N GLU A 78 -10.61 23.51 -8.61
CA GLU A 78 -10.62 22.63 -9.78
C GLU A 78 -9.88 21.32 -9.52
N LEU A 79 -8.74 21.39 -8.81
CA LEU A 79 -7.98 20.23 -8.34
C LEU A 79 -8.84 19.32 -7.47
N GLU A 80 -9.51 19.86 -6.45
CA GLU A 80 -10.37 19.07 -5.56
C GLU A 80 -11.56 18.45 -6.29
N GLU A 81 -12.25 19.22 -7.13
CA GLU A 81 -13.42 18.74 -7.88
C GLU A 81 -13.04 17.66 -8.90
N THR A 82 -11.99 17.89 -9.68
CA THR A 82 -11.52 16.94 -10.70
C THR A 82 -11.04 15.65 -10.07
N THR A 83 -10.22 15.72 -9.01
CA THR A 83 -9.71 14.54 -8.32
C THR A 83 -10.80 13.78 -7.57
N ARG A 84 -11.79 14.47 -6.98
CA ARG A 84 -12.99 13.82 -6.44
C ARG A 84 -13.75 13.05 -7.50
N ARG A 85 -14.01 13.66 -8.66
CA ARG A 85 -14.73 13.01 -9.77
C ARG A 85 -13.98 11.78 -10.29
N VAL A 86 -12.65 11.86 -10.44
CA VAL A 86 -11.82 10.71 -10.84
C VAL A 86 -11.95 9.57 -9.83
N ARG A 87 -11.90 9.86 -8.53
CA ARG A 87 -12.08 8.84 -7.48
C ARG A 87 -13.46 8.21 -7.53
N GLU A 88 -14.52 9.01 -7.69
CA GLU A 88 -15.89 8.53 -7.84
C GLU A 88 -16.04 7.61 -9.06
N MET A 89 -15.41 7.94 -10.19
CA MET A 89 -15.40 7.09 -11.40
C MET A 89 -14.75 5.73 -11.14
N ILE A 90 -13.59 5.69 -10.49
CA ILE A 90 -12.91 4.44 -10.12
C ILE A 90 -13.78 3.62 -9.17
N LEU A 91 -14.38 4.27 -8.16
CA LEU A 91 -15.25 3.62 -7.17
C LEU A 91 -16.57 3.10 -7.76
N ALA A 92 -17.12 3.76 -8.77
CA ALA A 92 -18.36 3.34 -9.42
C ALA A 92 -18.14 2.22 -10.45
N GLN A 93 -16.97 2.14 -11.07
CA GLN A 93 -16.68 1.16 -12.10
C GLN A 93 -16.64 -0.27 -11.54
N PRO A 94 -17.40 -1.22 -12.10
CA PRO A 94 -17.32 -2.63 -11.72
C PRO A 94 -15.91 -3.20 -11.91
N MET A 95 -15.50 -4.07 -10.99
CA MET A 95 -14.23 -4.79 -11.11
C MET A 95 -14.34 -5.80 -12.27
N PRO A 96 -13.34 -5.88 -13.19
CA PRO A 96 -13.28 -6.96 -14.16
C PRO A 96 -13.28 -8.33 -13.44
N PRO A 97 -14.09 -9.31 -13.90
CA PRO A 97 -14.19 -10.63 -13.25
C PRO A 97 -12.83 -11.30 -13.05
N GLU A 98 -11.91 -11.15 -14.01
CA GLU A 98 -10.58 -11.75 -13.95
C GLU A 98 -9.75 -11.25 -12.76
N ILE A 99 -9.88 -9.96 -12.42
CA ILE A 99 -9.22 -9.38 -11.24
C ILE A 99 -9.95 -9.82 -9.97
N GLU A 100 -11.28 -9.70 -9.97
CA GLU A 100 -12.12 -9.99 -8.82
C GLU A 100 -11.95 -11.43 -8.35
N GLU A 101 -12.06 -12.39 -9.27
CA GLU A 101 -11.90 -13.82 -9.00
C GLU A 101 -10.49 -14.14 -8.51
N GLU A 102 -9.46 -13.54 -9.10
CA GLU A 102 -8.07 -13.77 -8.68
C GLU A 102 -7.83 -13.27 -7.24
N ILE A 103 -8.29 -12.07 -6.89
CA ILE A 103 -8.18 -11.52 -5.53
C ILE A 103 -8.93 -12.41 -4.54
N LYS A 104 -10.17 -12.80 -4.85
CA LYS A 104 -10.98 -13.68 -4.00
C LYS A 104 -10.30 -15.03 -3.80
N ARG A 105 -9.75 -15.62 -4.87
CA ARG A 105 -9.01 -16.89 -4.80
C ARG A 105 -7.84 -16.79 -3.83
N TYR A 106 -6.99 -15.77 -3.95
CA TYR A 106 -5.85 -15.57 -3.04
C TYR A 106 -6.27 -15.32 -1.59
N TYR A 107 -7.41 -14.65 -1.36
CA TYR A 107 -7.96 -14.49 -0.02
C TYR A 107 -8.37 -15.84 0.61
N TYR A 108 -9.08 -16.69 -0.14
CA TYR A 108 -9.46 -18.02 0.34
C TYR A 108 -8.24 -18.94 0.50
N ASP A 109 -7.28 -18.88 -0.42
CA ASP A 109 -6.02 -19.62 -0.32
C ASP A 109 -5.19 -19.17 0.89
N LEU A 110 -5.20 -17.87 1.22
CA LEU A 110 -4.55 -17.35 2.43
C LEU A 110 -5.21 -17.93 3.69
N ALA A 111 -6.55 -17.98 3.72
CA ALA A 111 -7.28 -18.60 4.84
C ALA A 111 -6.91 -20.08 4.98
N LYS A 112 -6.85 -20.82 3.86
CA LYS A 112 -6.44 -22.23 3.82
C LYS A 112 -4.99 -22.42 4.28
N LYS A 113 -4.04 -21.61 3.77
CA LYS A 113 -2.62 -21.63 4.20
C LYS A 113 -2.48 -21.43 5.71
N LEU A 114 -3.36 -20.62 6.30
CA LEU A 114 -3.38 -20.34 7.73
C LEU A 114 -4.18 -21.34 8.56
N ASN A 115 -4.79 -22.36 7.95
CA ASN A 115 -5.75 -23.27 8.58
C ASN A 115 -6.87 -22.52 9.33
N MET A 116 -7.42 -21.50 8.67
CA MET A 116 -8.46 -20.62 9.21
C MET A 116 -9.72 -20.64 8.36
N GLU A 117 -10.87 -20.55 9.02
CA GLU A 117 -12.13 -20.22 8.35
C GLU A 117 -12.03 -18.84 7.67
N PRO A 118 -12.42 -18.70 6.39
CA PRO A 118 -12.40 -17.41 5.70
C PRO A 118 -13.17 -16.31 6.45
N SER A 119 -14.28 -16.66 7.10
CA SER A 119 -15.09 -15.74 7.92
C SER A 119 -14.33 -15.16 9.12
N LYS A 120 -13.27 -15.82 9.58
CA LYS A 120 -12.42 -15.37 10.69
C LYS A 120 -11.15 -14.65 10.21
N LEU A 121 -10.87 -14.66 8.91
CA LEU A 121 -9.68 -14.04 8.33
C LEU A 121 -9.85 -12.52 8.20
N ARG A 122 -9.21 -11.80 9.13
CA ARG A 122 -9.03 -10.35 9.06
C ARG A 122 -7.72 -9.99 8.37
N VAL A 123 -7.77 -9.07 7.41
CA VAL A 123 -6.62 -8.58 6.65
C VAL A 123 -6.50 -7.06 6.70
N ALA A 124 -5.28 -6.55 6.57
CA ALA A 124 -4.98 -5.17 6.25
C ALA A 124 -4.86 -5.03 4.73
N VAL A 125 -5.48 -4.00 4.16
CA VAL A 125 -5.38 -3.63 2.75
C VAL A 125 -4.63 -2.30 2.67
N ARG A 126 -3.41 -2.32 2.11
CA ARG A 126 -2.45 -1.22 2.18
C ARG A 126 -1.96 -0.86 0.78
N SER A 127 -1.95 0.42 0.49
CA SER A 127 -1.39 0.96 -0.75
C SER A 127 0.15 0.83 -0.81
N SER A 128 0.67 0.50 -2.00
CA SER A 128 2.09 0.36 -2.32
C SER A 128 2.33 0.88 -3.74
N ALA A 129 2.51 2.20 -3.87
CA ALA A 129 2.70 2.80 -5.19
C ALA A 129 4.09 2.49 -5.77
N THR A 130 4.19 2.31 -7.09
CA THR A 130 5.46 1.99 -7.76
C THR A 130 6.41 3.18 -7.86
N ALA A 131 5.91 4.39 -7.63
CA ALA A 131 6.68 5.63 -7.68
C ALA A 131 7.19 6.10 -6.30
N GLU A 132 6.97 5.32 -5.23
CA GLU A 132 7.44 5.62 -3.86
C GLU A 132 8.97 5.62 -3.70
N ASP A 133 9.68 4.99 -4.64
CA ASP A 133 11.13 4.79 -4.54
C ASP A 133 11.95 5.75 -5.43
N LEU A 134 11.32 6.79 -6.01
CA LEU A 134 12.12 7.91 -6.55
C LEU A 134 12.85 8.57 -5.36
N PRO A 135 14.18 8.84 -5.43
CA PRO A 135 14.97 9.32 -4.30
C PRO A 135 14.42 10.56 -3.58
N GLU A 136 13.61 11.35 -4.27
CA GLU A 136 13.00 12.60 -3.80
C GLU A 136 11.50 12.44 -3.47
N ALA A 137 10.91 11.25 -3.65
CA ALA A 137 9.47 11.02 -3.56
C ALA A 137 9.03 10.22 -2.34
N SER A 138 9.09 10.87 -1.18
CA SER A 138 8.39 10.35 0.00
C SER A 138 6.88 10.62 -0.13
N PHE A 139 6.14 9.67 -0.69
CA PHE A 139 4.67 9.64 -0.59
C PHE A 139 4.19 9.16 0.80
N ALA A 140 5.09 9.10 1.79
CA ALA A 140 4.78 8.63 3.14
C ALA A 140 3.59 9.41 3.72
N GLY A 141 2.60 8.67 4.22
CA GLY A 141 1.42 9.22 4.87
C GLY A 141 0.35 9.82 3.95
N GLN A 142 0.45 9.68 2.62
CA GLN A 142 -0.56 10.22 1.70
C GLN A 142 -1.56 9.20 1.15
N GLN A 143 -1.35 7.90 1.40
CA GLN A 143 -2.13 6.84 0.77
C GLN A 143 -2.86 5.98 1.80
N ASP A 144 -4.01 5.45 1.40
CA ASP A 144 -4.94 4.81 2.31
C ASP A 144 -4.42 3.47 2.82
N THR A 145 -4.70 3.20 4.09
CA THR A 145 -4.56 1.90 4.75
C THR A 145 -5.88 1.56 5.42
N TYR A 146 -6.35 0.34 5.20
CA TYR A 146 -7.60 -0.16 5.76
C TYR A 146 -7.29 -1.39 6.62
N LEU A 147 -7.63 -1.31 7.91
CA LEU A 147 -7.38 -2.39 8.88
C LEU A 147 -8.65 -3.18 9.15
N ASN A 148 -8.49 -4.43 9.60
CA ASN A 148 -9.60 -5.33 9.97
C ASN A 148 -10.64 -5.57 8.86
N VAL A 149 -10.22 -5.58 7.59
CA VAL A 149 -11.09 -5.95 6.47
C VAL A 149 -11.38 -7.46 6.54
N TYR A 150 -12.65 -7.84 6.39
CA TYR A 150 -13.12 -9.23 6.44
C TYR A 150 -14.04 -9.52 5.25
N GLY A 151 -13.93 -10.73 4.69
CA GLY A 151 -14.71 -11.15 3.53
C GLY A 151 -14.05 -10.77 2.20
N ALA A 152 -14.11 -11.69 1.24
CA ALA A 152 -13.40 -11.55 -0.03
C ALA A 152 -13.94 -10.37 -0.86
N ASP A 153 -15.25 -10.11 -0.83
CA ASP A 153 -15.87 -8.96 -1.50
C ASP A 153 -15.38 -7.62 -0.92
N ALA A 154 -15.28 -7.53 0.40
CA ALA A 154 -14.77 -6.33 1.06
C ALA A 154 -13.29 -6.11 0.70
N VAL A 155 -12.48 -7.16 0.57
CA VAL A 155 -11.09 -7.02 0.11
C VAL A 155 -11.04 -6.41 -1.30
N VAL A 156 -11.86 -6.89 -2.24
CA VAL A 156 -11.96 -6.33 -3.60
C VAL A 156 -12.37 -4.85 -3.57
N GLU A 157 -13.35 -4.50 -2.75
CA GLU A 157 -13.78 -3.11 -2.58
C GLU A 157 -12.64 -2.22 -2.06
N HIS A 158 -11.93 -2.65 -1.03
CA HIS A 158 -10.85 -1.88 -0.41
C HIS A 158 -9.62 -1.78 -1.31
N VAL A 159 -9.34 -2.80 -2.14
CA VAL A 159 -8.33 -2.70 -3.20
C VAL A 159 -8.67 -1.56 -4.16
N LYS A 160 -9.94 -1.46 -4.58
CA LYS A 160 -10.41 -0.37 -5.46
C LYS A 160 -10.32 1.00 -4.78
N ARG A 161 -10.59 1.07 -3.47
CA ARG A 161 -10.38 2.29 -2.66
C ARG A 161 -8.91 2.71 -2.61
N CYS A 162 -7.99 1.76 -2.41
CA CYS A 162 -6.54 2.05 -2.49
C CYS A 162 -6.14 2.58 -3.87
N TRP A 163 -6.68 2.03 -4.97
CA TRP A 163 -6.43 2.58 -6.31
C TRP A 163 -6.97 3.99 -6.48
N ALA A 164 -8.18 4.28 -5.98
CA ALA A 164 -8.74 5.62 -5.99
C ALA A 164 -7.88 6.61 -5.16
N SER A 165 -7.26 6.16 -4.07
CA SER A 165 -6.39 7.01 -3.23
C SER A 165 -5.18 7.58 -3.97
N LEU A 166 -4.77 6.94 -5.08
CA LEU A 166 -3.73 7.49 -5.96
C LEU A 166 -4.12 8.86 -6.52
N PHE A 167 -5.40 9.15 -6.69
CA PHE A 167 -5.93 10.39 -7.27
C PHE A 167 -6.51 11.32 -6.21
N THR A 168 -5.91 11.41 -5.02
CA THR A 168 -6.22 12.51 -4.10
C THR A 168 -5.66 13.84 -4.64
N ALA A 169 -6.22 14.97 -4.21
CA ALA A 169 -5.71 16.30 -4.56
C ALA A 169 -4.21 16.44 -4.24
N ARG A 170 -3.82 16.01 -3.03
CA ARG A 170 -2.42 16.05 -2.56
C ARG A 170 -1.49 15.19 -3.43
N ALA A 171 -1.87 13.94 -3.69
CA ALA A 171 -1.05 13.05 -4.52
C ALA A 171 -0.96 13.51 -5.98
N THR A 172 -2.03 14.11 -6.49
CA THR A 172 -2.09 14.65 -7.87
C THR A 172 -1.23 15.89 -8.02
N PHE A 173 -1.37 16.85 -7.11
CA PHE A 173 -0.53 18.04 -7.05
C PHE A 173 0.95 17.67 -6.97
N TYR A 174 1.30 16.75 -6.06
CA TYR A 174 2.67 16.30 -5.87
C TYR A 174 3.28 15.75 -7.16
N ARG A 175 2.56 14.89 -7.88
CA ARG A 175 3.03 14.32 -9.15
C ARG A 175 3.28 15.40 -10.21
N VAL A 176 2.34 16.32 -10.37
CA VAL A 176 2.47 17.41 -11.37
C VAL A 176 3.64 18.32 -11.00
N ALA A 177 3.79 18.69 -9.72
CA ALA A 177 4.88 19.53 -9.24
C ALA A 177 6.28 18.92 -9.48
N HIS A 178 6.38 17.58 -9.51
CA HIS A 178 7.64 16.86 -9.77
C HIS A 178 7.74 16.33 -11.21
N GLY A 179 6.83 16.74 -12.11
CA GLY A 179 6.85 16.30 -13.51
C GLY A 179 6.63 14.80 -13.71
N ILE A 180 6.01 14.10 -12.76
CA ILE A 180 5.73 12.66 -12.82
C ILE A 180 4.48 12.42 -13.68
N PRO A 181 4.59 11.73 -14.83
CA PRO A 181 3.43 11.46 -15.68
C PRO A 181 2.37 10.59 -14.98
N HIS A 182 1.09 10.96 -15.10
CA HIS A 182 -0.02 10.21 -14.52
C HIS A 182 -0.12 8.80 -15.08
N GLU A 183 0.18 8.63 -16.38
CA GLU A 183 0.12 7.38 -17.12
C GLU A 183 1.20 6.37 -16.70
N ARG A 184 2.27 6.85 -16.04
CA ARG A 184 3.37 5.99 -15.58
C ARG A 184 3.23 5.61 -14.10
N THR A 185 2.30 6.22 -13.38
CA THR A 185 2.11 5.95 -11.96
C THR A 185 1.07 4.87 -11.77
N HIS A 186 1.49 3.72 -11.27
CA HIS A 186 0.62 2.60 -10.97
C HIS A 186 0.64 2.30 -9.46
N MET A 187 -0.43 1.68 -8.97
CA MET A 187 -0.62 1.34 -7.57
C MET A 187 -0.72 -0.17 -7.41
N SER A 188 0.20 -0.75 -6.66
CA SER A 188 0.00 -2.08 -6.09
C SER A 188 -0.68 -1.96 -4.74
N VAL A 189 -1.35 -3.03 -4.30
CA VAL A 189 -2.06 -3.07 -3.03
C VAL A 189 -1.66 -4.35 -2.28
N THR A 190 -1.12 -4.19 -1.08
CA THR A 190 -0.85 -5.28 -0.14
C THR A 190 -2.14 -5.73 0.52
N VAL A 191 -2.41 -7.03 0.54
CA VAL A 191 -3.43 -7.68 1.37
C VAL A 191 -2.72 -8.63 2.32
N GLN A 192 -2.67 -8.28 3.60
CA GLN A 192 -1.84 -8.98 4.59
C GLN A 192 -2.66 -9.39 5.81
N LYS A 193 -2.38 -10.57 6.38
CA LYS A 193 -3.02 -11.04 7.61
C LYS A 193 -2.86 -10.00 8.74
N MET A 194 -3.97 -9.63 9.38
CA MET A 194 -3.94 -8.79 10.58
C MET A 194 -3.27 -9.51 11.75
N VAL A 195 -2.37 -8.80 12.43
CA VAL A 195 -1.83 -9.22 13.73
C VAL A 195 -2.75 -8.71 14.83
N ASN A 196 -3.09 -9.56 15.80
CA ASN A 196 -3.82 -9.15 16.98
C ASN A 196 -2.83 -8.61 18.03
N SER A 197 -2.35 -7.40 17.81
CA SER A 197 -1.29 -6.81 18.62
C SER A 197 -1.79 -6.38 19.99
N ARG A 198 -1.05 -6.78 21.04
CA ARG A 198 -1.19 -6.19 22.38
C ARG A 198 -0.55 -4.79 22.39
N ALA A 199 0.63 -4.66 21.80
CA ALA A 199 1.33 -3.40 21.56
C ALA A 199 1.94 -3.41 20.15
N ALA A 200 2.13 -2.23 19.58
CA ALA A 200 2.74 -2.02 18.28
C ALA A 200 3.48 -0.68 18.26
N GLY A 201 4.38 -0.49 17.31
CA GLY A 201 5.30 0.63 17.33
C GLY A 201 6.10 0.81 16.06
N VAL A 202 7.01 1.77 16.09
CA VAL A 202 8.00 2.06 15.04
C VAL A 202 9.39 1.93 15.66
N MET A 203 10.35 1.46 14.87
CA MET A 203 11.74 1.38 15.29
C MET A 203 12.61 2.07 14.24
N PHE A 204 13.52 2.93 14.72
CA PHE A 204 14.57 3.55 13.93
C PHE A 204 15.91 2.98 14.35
N THR A 205 16.72 2.56 13.38
CA THR A 205 18.07 2.05 13.62
C THR A 205 19.10 3.18 13.72
N LEU A 206 18.67 4.38 14.10
CA LEU A 206 19.48 5.55 14.46
C LEU A 206 18.54 6.53 15.17
N HIS A 207 19.09 7.53 15.85
CA HIS A 207 18.27 8.58 16.44
C HIS A 207 17.72 9.49 15.33
N PRO A 208 16.38 9.57 15.11
CA PRO A 208 15.81 10.22 13.92
C PRO A 208 16.01 11.75 13.88
N VAL A 209 16.19 12.38 15.04
CA VAL A 209 16.46 13.84 15.15
C VAL A 209 17.95 14.19 15.05
N THR A 210 18.83 13.45 15.75
CA THR A 210 20.27 13.80 15.84
C THR A 210 21.14 13.08 14.83
N GLY A 211 20.65 11.99 14.23
CA GLY A 211 21.44 11.13 13.34
C GLY A 211 22.39 10.18 14.06
N ASP A 212 22.31 10.06 15.39
CA ASP A 212 23.20 9.18 16.15
C ASP A 212 22.94 7.69 15.83
N GLU A 213 23.90 7.06 15.16
CA GLU A 213 23.83 5.65 14.76
C GLU A 213 24.18 4.67 15.90
N SER A 214 24.70 5.17 17.03
CA SER A 214 25.06 4.35 18.20
C SER A 214 23.85 3.83 18.97
N VAL A 215 22.66 4.38 18.70
CA VAL A 215 21.40 4.01 19.35
C VAL A 215 20.35 3.47 18.38
N ILE A 216 19.36 2.80 18.93
CA ILE A 216 18.12 2.38 18.29
C ILE A 216 16.98 3.04 19.05
N VAL A 217 16.07 3.71 18.35
CA VAL A 217 14.90 4.35 18.97
C VAL A 217 13.68 3.49 18.69
N ILE A 218 12.95 3.11 19.74
CA ILE A 218 11.70 2.34 19.65
C ILE A 218 10.58 3.18 20.25
N GLU A 219 9.59 3.50 19.44
CA GLU A 219 8.35 4.12 19.88
C GLU A 219 7.25 3.05 19.92
N SER A 220 6.50 2.96 21.01
CA SER A 220 5.46 1.93 21.17
C SER A 220 4.17 2.46 21.78
N GLY A 221 3.06 1.81 21.47
CA GLY A 221 1.77 2.08 22.09
C GLY A 221 0.90 0.82 22.15
N TRP A 222 -0.14 0.86 23.00
CA TRP A 222 -1.10 -0.24 23.13
C TRP A 222 -1.98 -0.37 21.87
N GLY A 223 -2.30 -1.61 21.50
CA GLY A 223 -3.18 -1.92 20.38
C GLY A 223 -2.48 -1.88 19.00
N LEU A 224 -3.17 -1.33 18.00
CA LEU A 224 -2.73 -1.32 16.60
C LEU A 224 -1.75 -0.16 16.34
N GLY A 225 -0.71 -0.43 15.54
CA GLY A 225 0.36 0.55 15.28
C GLY A 225 -0.05 1.79 14.49
N GLU A 226 -1.24 1.81 13.88
CA GLU A 226 -1.76 2.99 13.17
C GLU A 226 -1.88 4.21 14.08
N ALA A 227 -2.21 4.01 15.36
CA ALA A 227 -2.33 5.11 16.32
C ALA A 227 -0.98 5.81 16.56
N VAL A 228 0.11 5.02 16.65
CA VAL A 228 1.48 5.51 16.82
C VAL A 228 1.94 6.21 15.55
N VAL A 229 1.86 5.53 14.40
CA VAL A 229 2.29 6.08 13.10
C VAL A 229 1.51 7.33 12.70
N GLY A 230 0.22 7.39 13.04
CA GLY A 230 -0.65 8.53 12.75
C GLY A 230 -0.53 9.69 13.75
N GLY A 231 0.32 9.59 14.78
CA GLY A 231 0.46 10.62 15.81
C GLY A 231 -0.83 10.87 16.63
N LYS A 232 -1.72 9.87 16.69
CA LYS A 232 -3.00 9.97 17.41
C LYS A 232 -2.85 9.73 18.92
N VAL A 233 -1.71 9.18 19.34
CA VAL A 233 -1.36 8.89 20.72
C VAL A 233 0.09 9.32 20.98
N THR A 234 0.40 9.65 22.22
CA THR A 234 1.80 9.80 22.67
C THR A 234 2.36 8.41 22.94
N PRO A 235 3.37 7.94 22.18
CA PRO A 235 3.97 6.63 22.42
C PRO A 235 4.92 6.66 23.62
N ASP A 236 5.15 5.49 24.21
CA ASP A 236 6.32 5.25 25.05
C ASP A 236 7.56 5.19 24.16
N GLU A 237 8.63 5.88 24.54
CA GLU A 237 9.90 5.91 23.81
C GLU A 237 10.99 5.16 24.59
N PHE A 238 11.73 4.31 23.89
CA PHE A 238 12.88 3.59 24.41
C PHE A 238 14.10 3.88 23.52
N ILE A 239 15.18 4.35 24.12
CA ILE A 239 16.47 4.55 23.44
C ILE A 239 17.39 3.40 23.85
N VAL A 240 17.78 2.59 22.89
CA VAL A 240 18.55 1.36 23.12
C VAL A 240 19.96 1.52 22.58
N GLU A 241 20.98 1.33 23.41
CA GLU A 241 22.38 1.35 22.97
C GLU A 241 22.67 0.13 22.07
N ARG A 242 23.18 0.33 20.85
CA ARG A 242 23.38 -0.75 19.86
C ARG A 242 24.35 -1.84 20.32
N GLY A 243 25.39 -1.47 21.08
CA GLY A 243 26.43 -2.39 21.52
C GLY A 243 25.99 -3.30 22.66
N SER A 244 25.28 -2.73 23.65
CA SER A 244 24.90 -3.44 24.88
C SER A 244 23.44 -3.89 24.92
N PHE A 245 22.59 -3.37 24.02
CA PHE A 245 21.13 -3.48 24.03
C PHE A 245 20.47 -3.02 25.33
N ARG A 246 21.13 -2.15 26.11
CA ARG A 246 20.55 -1.52 27.28
C ARG A 246 19.62 -0.39 26.86
N VAL A 247 18.48 -0.34 27.53
CA VAL A 247 17.49 0.75 27.48
C VAL A 247 17.79 1.76 28.57
#